data_AF-A0A0M9VIU0-F1
#
_entry.id   AF-A0A0M9VIU0-F1
#
_cell.length_a   1.000
_cell.length_b   1.000
_cell.length_c   1.000
_cell.angle_alpha   90.00
_cell.angle_beta   90.00
_cell.angle_gamma   90.00
#
_symmetry.space_group_name_H-M   'P 1'
#
loop_
_entity.id
_entity.type
_entity.pdbx_description
1 polymer ?
#
loop_
_entity_poly.entity_id
_entity_poly.type
_entity_poly.pdbx_seq_one_letter_code
_entity_poly.pdbx_strand_id
1 'polypeptide(L)'
;MTIINTVSDSRFSLNGVQYLKNYISAVRGNRVEIFNCYERADVLLPLTHYAEVTLNGIMYTSAPLLQAALLDVIYSRHTLGLQGLQDQDNIDIKKTFRYTPGESTASILAKINNLPAYTVNEKQSVWFIGSQSARLSPILGGTPIGGGTIPLTPSTSITPVNLNPAIVKYKMMVKGKGTYGQGGIQLTSAHIELMYTNQATNQEMEDDPETDFITFTLAANQTIVQWLNTRSPAIAVQPQDEGYTIFKGYNAQAEALSYLWVGEGGTYGTGQGQAATADFQALQGTTPAPFMPTFHQTLQQNPLTTHSPQFYDENANMLMALGAGIIKIRYPNAQTLYIQGQAPQDDFSVTIPTLYQDDHFLLRSEVKNRWVMIRVLSDTNTLYVPELIGAQEVVQIGGHNMVYNDLDSLDGFGFNPQTGVISGFDFYAGFKYNINFLL
;
A
#
# COMPACT_ATOMS: atom_id res chain seq x y z
N MET A 1 -0.54 31.11 26.87
CA MET A 1 0.21 32.07 26.02
C MET A 1 1.16 31.26 25.16
N THR A 2 1.05 31.37 23.85
CA THR A 2 1.99 30.78 22.88
C THR A 2 3.16 31.73 22.69
N ILE A 3 4.38 31.23 22.84
CA ILE A 3 5.61 32.03 22.72
C ILE A 3 6.35 31.58 21.48
N ILE A 4 6.59 32.50 20.55
CA ILE A 4 7.38 32.26 19.35
C ILE A 4 8.64 33.12 19.44
N ASN A 5 9.83 32.55 19.29
CA ASN A 5 11.07 33.33 19.27
C ASN A 5 11.92 33.00 18.05
N THR A 6 12.57 34.01 17.48
CA THR A 6 13.67 33.83 16.53
C THR A 6 14.83 33.15 17.26
N VAL A 7 15.40 32.11 16.66
CA VAL A 7 16.57 31.39 17.22
C VAL A 7 17.80 31.67 16.37
N SER A 8 17.68 31.56 15.05
CA SER A 8 18.75 31.82 14.09
C SER A 8 18.17 32.23 12.72
N ASP A 9 19.03 32.38 11.71
CA ASP A 9 18.59 32.64 10.34
C ASP A 9 17.80 31.47 9.73
N SER A 10 18.03 30.25 10.21
CA SER A 10 17.37 29.02 9.75
C SER A 10 16.34 28.45 10.72
N ARG A 11 16.27 28.94 11.96
CA ARG A 11 15.41 28.39 13.02
C ARG A 11 14.60 29.44 13.78
N PHE A 12 13.46 28.99 14.28
CA PHE A 12 12.68 29.67 15.31
C PHE A 12 12.28 28.65 16.38
N SER A 13 11.68 29.12 17.48
CA SER A 13 11.12 28.24 18.50
C SER A 13 9.64 28.58 18.73
N LEU A 14 8.83 27.57 19.01
CA LEU A 14 7.46 27.70 19.50
C LEU A 14 7.36 26.94 20.83
N ASN A 15 7.01 27.68 21.89
CA ASN A 15 6.99 27.19 23.27
C ASN A 15 8.30 26.47 23.70
N GLY A 16 9.44 26.99 23.25
CA GLY A 16 10.77 26.44 23.56
C GLY A 16 11.23 25.28 22.67
N VAL A 17 10.36 24.71 21.83
CA VAL A 17 10.73 23.69 20.85
C VAL A 17 11.20 24.37 19.56
N GLN A 18 12.37 24.00 19.04
CA GLN A 18 12.93 24.61 17.83
C GLN A 18 12.42 23.96 16.55
N TYR A 19 12.15 24.79 15.53
CA TYR A 19 11.66 24.42 14.22
C TYR A 19 12.49 25.10 13.13
N LEU A 20 12.52 24.50 11.94
CA LEU A 20 13.11 25.12 10.75
C LEU A 20 12.19 26.22 10.22
N LYS A 21 12.78 27.21 9.55
CA LYS A 21 12.02 28.26 8.86
C LYS A 21 11.42 27.80 7.53
N ASN A 22 10.53 26.81 7.59
CA ASN A 22 9.78 26.26 6.46
C ASN A 22 8.26 26.26 6.72
N TYR A 23 7.79 27.20 7.54
CA TYR A 23 6.38 27.35 7.86
C TYR A 23 5.85 28.66 7.26
N ILE A 24 4.56 28.71 6.99
CA ILE A 24 3.86 29.93 6.59
C ILE A 24 2.67 30.15 7.52
N SER A 25 2.17 31.39 7.55
CA SER A 25 1.04 31.77 8.38
C SER A 25 -0.17 32.20 7.54
N ALA A 26 -1.36 31.89 8.03
CA ALA A 26 -2.63 32.37 7.47
C ALA A 26 -3.45 33.11 8.54
N VAL A 27 -4.16 34.16 8.12
CA VAL A 27 -5.08 34.92 8.99
C VAL A 27 -6.52 34.59 8.63
N ARG A 28 -7.34 34.36 9.65
CA ARG A 28 -8.81 34.22 9.53
C ARG A 28 -9.50 35.03 10.62
N GLY A 29 -9.95 36.23 10.29
CA GLY A 29 -10.45 37.20 11.27
C GLY A 29 -9.35 37.63 12.25
N ASN A 30 -9.62 37.55 13.55
CA ASN A 30 -8.65 37.90 14.61
C ASN A 30 -7.75 36.71 15.03
N ARG A 31 -7.56 35.72 14.14
CA ARG A 31 -6.81 34.51 14.43
C ARG A 31 -5.72 34.26 13.40
N VAL A 32 -4.61 33.66 13.86
CA VAL A 32 -3.47 33.22 13.05
C VAL A 32 -3.33 31.71 13.18
N GLU A 33 -2.97 31.07 12.07
CA GLU A 33 -2.57 29.66 11.98
C GLU A 33 -1.17 29.59 11.39
N ILE A 34 -0.34 28.63 11.82
CA ILE A 34 0.99 28.37 11.27
C ILE A 34 1.06 26.90 10.82
N PHE A 35 1.45 26.66 9.59
CA PHE A 35 1.55 25.32 9.00
C PHE A 35 2.73 25.22 8.04
N ASN A 36 3.20 24.01 7.80
CA ASN A 36 4.36 23.74 6.96
C ASN A 36 4.06 24.10 5.49
N CYS A 37 5.00 24.78 4.82
CA CYS A 37 4.77 25.23 3.44
C CYS A 37 4.74 24.09 2.41
N TYR A 38 5.28 22.92 2.75
CA TYR A 38 5.30 21.74 1.89
C TYR A 38 4.18 20.75 2.21
N GLU A 39 3.63 20.78 3.43
CA GLU A 39 2.64 19.82 3.91
C GLU A 39 1.59 20.50 4.79
N ARG A 40 0.41 20.77 4.22
CA ARG A 40 -0.65 21.54 4.90
C ARG A 40 -1.19 20.88 6.18
N ALA A 41 -1.06 19.56 6.28
CA ALA A 41 -1.50 18.77 7.44
C ALA A 41 -0.58 18.96 8.66
N ASP A 42 0.68 19.34 8.47
CA ASP A 42 1.63 19.69 9.54
C ASP A 42 1.33 21.11 10.06
N VAL A 43 0.28 21.21 10.88
CA VAL A 43 -0.17 22.44 11.53
C VAL A 43 0.56 22.60 12.86
N LEU A 44 1.46 23.57 12.91
CA LEU A 44 2.27 23.86 14.09
C LEU A 44 1.55 24.73 15.11
N LEU A 45 0.79 25.71 14.64
CA LEU A 45 -0.10 26.53 15.45
C LEU A 45 -1.50 26.43 14.85
N PRO A 46 -2.48 25.80 15.52
CA PRO A 46 -3.87 25.82 15.08
C PRO A 46 -4.41 27.26 15.07
N LEU A 47 -5.66 27.44 14.64
CA LEU A 47 -6.26 28.77 14.50
C LEU A 47 -6.41 29.49 15.87
N THR A 48 -5.39 30.25 16.26
CA THR A 48 -5.23 30.86 17.60
C THR A 48 -5.45 32.37 17.54
N HIS A 49 -6.11 32.94 18.55
CA HIS A 49 -6.32 34.39 18.61
C HIS A 49 -4.99 35.13 18.76
N TYR A 50 -4.81 36.25 18.04
CA TYR A 50 -3.51 36.94 18.01
C TYR A 50 -3.02 37.39 19.40
N ALA A 51 -3.95 37.74 20.30
CA ALA A 51 -3.63 38.16 21.67
C ALA A 51 -3.09 37.03 22.56
N GLU A 52 -3.20 35.77 22.12
CA GLU A 52 -2.64 34.62 22.82
C GLU A 52 -1.21 34.30 22.39
N VAL A 53 -0.65 35.04 21.43
CA VAL A 53 0.68 34.81 20.85
C VAL A 53 1.62 35.98 21.16
N THR A 54 2.80 35.67 21.69
CA THR A 54 3.94 36.62 21.74
C THR A 54 4.98 36.20 20.72
N LEU A 55 5.53 37.17 19.98
CA LEU A 55 6.64 36.96 19.06
C LEU A 55 7.85 37.75 19.56
N ASN A 56 8.93 37.07 19.95
CA ASN A 56 10.11 37.68 20.57
C ASN A 56 9.76 38.55 21.79
N GLY A 57 8.78 38.11 22.59
CA GLY A 57 8.26 38.85 23.74
C GLY A 57 7.32 40.02 23.39
N ILE A 58 7.09 40.33 22.11
CA ILE A 58 6.21 41.41 21.66
C ILE A 58 4.78 40.86 21.46
N MET A 59 3.79 41.55 22.03
CA MET A 59 2.37 41.34 21.72
C MET A 59 1.93 42.28 20.59
N TYR A 60 1.18 41.74 19.65
CA TYR A 60 0.65 42.51 18.52
C TYR A 60 -0.80 42.89 18.77
N THR A 61 -1.25 44.01 18.18
CA THR A 61 -2.60 44.54 18.38
C THR A 61 -3.64 44.00 17.40
N SER A 62 -3.21 43.24 16.39
CA SER A 62 -4.10 42.58 15.42
C SER A 62 -3.45 41.37 14.76
N ALA A 63 -4.26 40.46 14.21
CA ALA A 63 -3.80 39.28 13.51
C ALA A 63 -2.96 39.58 12.25
N PRO A 64 -3.31 40.56 11.38
CA PRO A 64 -2.47 40.93 10.23
C PRO A 64 -1.09 41.44 10.62
N LEU A 65 -0.98 42.23 11.70
CA LEU A 65 0.33 42.71 12.18
C LEU A 65 1.19 41.57 12.71
N LEU A 66 0.59 40.63 13.46
CA LEU A 66 1.28 39.41 13.90
C LEU A 66 1.72 38.57 12.69
N GLN A 67 0.85 38.38 11.69
CA GLN A 67 1.17 37.61 10.49
C GLN A 67 2.35 38.20 9.72
N ALA A 68 2.35 39.52 9.51
CA ALA A 68 3.43 40.22 8.83
C ALA A 68 4.77 40.03 9.57
N ALA A 69 4.77 40.15 10.89
CA ALA A 69 5.97 39.95 11.70
C ALA A 69 6.43 38.47 11.75
N LEU A 70 5.49 37.53 11.67
CA LEU A 70 5.82 36.10 11.66
C LEU A 70 6.60 35.70 10.41
N LEU A 71 6.33 36.30 9.24
CA LEU A 71 6.91 35.88 7.96
C LEU A 71 8.45 35.75 8.01
N ASP A 72 9.15 36.72 8.59
CA ASP A 72 10.62 36.71 8.69
C ASP A 72 11.16 35.74 9.76
N VAL A 73 10.30 35.33 10.70
CA VAL A 73 10.65 34.43 11.80
C VAL A 73 10.41 32.98 11.43
N ILE A 74 9.30 32.66 10.75
CA ILE A 74 8.89 31.27 10.49
C ILE A 74 9.21 30.79 9.08
N TYR A 75 9.61 31.68 8.17
CA TYR A 75 9.94 31.37 6.79
C TYR A 75 11.26 32.02 6.36
N SER A 76 12.08 31.30 5.59
CA SER A 76 13.27 31.86 4.96
C SER A 76 13.43 31.31 3.54
N ARG A 77 13.59 32.21 2.56
CA ARG A 77 13.98 31.86 1.18
C ARG A 77 15.49 31.75 0.99
N HIS A 78 16.31 32.06 2.00
CA HIS A 78 17.77 32.06 1.85
C HIS A 78 18.35 30.67 1.51
N THR A 79 17.57 29.60 1.61
CA THR A 79 17.88 28.25 1.14
C THR A 79 17.74 28.05 -0.38
N LEU A 80 17.27 29.04 -1.14
CA LEU A 80 17.05 28.95 -2.60
C LEU A 80 18.14 29.64 -3.44
N GLY A 81 19.14 30.28 -2.82
CA GLY A 81 20.25 30.95 -3.51
C GLY A 81 21.48 30.05 -3.64
N LEU A 82 22.07 29.99 -4.83
CA LEU A 82 23.19 29.15 -5.30
C LEU A 82 24.50 29.15 -4.48
N GLN A 83 24.56 29.77 -3.31
CA GLN A 83 25.70 29.60 -2.40
C GLN A 83 25.49 28.36 -1.54
N GLY A 84 25.97 27.23 -2.06
CA GLY A 84 26.35 26.03 -1.32
C GLY A 84 25.34 25.54 -0.28
N LEU A 85 24.59 24.51 -0.67
CA LEU A 85 23.84 23.61 0.21
C LEU A 85 24.75 22.85 1.21
N GLN A 86 25.59 23.56 1.97
CA GLN A 86 26.46 22.94 2.98
C GLN A 86 25.69 22.55 4.25
N ASP A 87 24.43 22.98 4.38
CA ASP A 87 23.56 22.70 5.53
C ASP A 87 22.16 22.26 5.09
N GLN A 88 22.07 21.11 4.40
CA GLN A 88 20.77 20.47 4.17
C GLN A 88 20.32 19.74 5.43
N ASP A 89 19.20 20.19 5.99
CA ASP A 89 18.59 19.64 7.21
C ASP A 89 17.70 18.39 6.96
N ASN A 90 17.93 17.68 5.85
CA ASN A 90 17.18 16.50 5.42
C ASN A 90 18.10 15.29 5.15
N ILE A 91 19.03 15.02 6.05
CA ILE A 91 19.85 13.81 6.00
C ILE A 91 18.99 12.62 6.43
N ASP A 92 18.53 11.85 5.47
CA ASP A 92 17.80 10.61 5.76
C ASP A 92 18.76 9.56 6.33
N ILE A 93 18.49 9.12 7.56
CA ILE A 93 19.09 7.92 8.13
C ILE A 93 18.10 6.75 8.02
N LYS A 94 18.65 5.57 7.72
CA LYS A 94 17.88 4.34 7.56
C LYS A 94 18.14 3.42 8.74
N LYS A 95 17.10 2.72 9.16
CA LYS A 95 17.14 1.67 10.17
C LYS A 95 16.38 0.46 9.64
N THR A 96 16.98 -0.71 9.68
CA THR A 96 16.39 -1.93 9.15
C THR A 96 15.81 -2.78 10.26
N PHE A 97 14.76 -3.56 9.97
CA PHE A 97 14.21 -4.57 10.86
C PHE A 97 13.57 -5.70 10.06
N ARG A 98 13.30 -6.84 10.70
CA ARG A 98 12.64 -8.00 10.09
C ARG A 98 11.20 -8.13 10.54
N TYR A 99 10.30 -8.50 9.65
CA TYR A 99 8.90 -8.74 10.01
C TYR A 99 8.28 -9.96 9.33
N THR A 100 7.28 -10.54 9.98
CA THR A 100 6.49 -11.66 9.46
C THR A 100 5.24 -11.11 8.78
N PRO A 101 4.77 -11.73 7.67
CA PRO A 101 3.47 -11.38 7.09
C PRO A 101 2.35 -11.35 8.14
N GLY A 102 1.52 -10.30 8.11
CA GLY A 102 0.37 -10.14 9.00
C GLY A 102 0.69 -9.54 10.38
N GLU A 103 1.95 -9.18 10.66
CA GLU A 103 2.27 -8.46 11.90
C GLU A 103 1.50 -7.14 12.02
N SER A 104 0.97 -6.89 13.22
CA SER A 104 0.26 -5.65 13.53
C SER A 104 1.22 -4.45 13.60
N THR A 105 0.72 -3.23 13.40
CA THR A 105 1.51 -2.00 13.60
C THR A 105 2.13 -1.94 15.00
N ALA A 106 1.46 -2.47 16.03
CA ALA A 106 2.02 -2.54 17.38
C ALA A 106 3.22 -3.48 17.48
N SER A 107 3.18 -4.63 16.79
CA SER A 107 4.30 -5.58 16.68
C SER A 107 5.48 -4.96 15.93
N ILE A 108 5.21 -4.28 14.82
CA ILE A 108 6.22 -3.55 14.05
C ILE A 108 6.88 -2.45 14.89
N LEU A 109 6.07 -1.66 15.61
CA LEU A 109 6.57 -0.61 16.49
C LEU A 109 7.45 -1.17 17.62
N ALA A 110 7.06 -2.30 18.22
CA ALA A 110 7.88 -2.96 19.23
C ALA A 110 9.26 -3.36 18.70
N LYS A 111 9.33 -3.83 17.43
CA LYS A 111 10.60 -4.14 16.77
C LYS A 111 11.44 -2.89 16.51
N ILE A 112 10.83 -1.82 16.02
CA ILE A 112 11.50 -0.52 15.83
C ILE A 112 12.10 -0.01 17.15
N ASN A 113 11.33 -0.13 18.24
CA ASN A 113 11.76 0.27 19.58
C ASN A 113 12.85 -0.63 20.18
N ASN A 114 12.92 -1.90 19.74
CA ASN A 114 13.96 -2.85 20.11
C ASN A 114 15.23 -2.75 19.26
N LEU A 115 15.33 -1.81 18.32
CA LEU A 115 16.57 -1.57 17.58
C LEU A 115 17.70 -1.08 18.50
N PRO A 116 18.98 -1.35 18.18
CA PRO A 116 20.11 -0.74 18.89
C PRO A 116 19.97 0.77 18.97
N ALA A 117 20.36 1.36 20.10
CA ALA A 117 20.20 2.79 20.34
C ALA A 117 20.76 3.64 19.19
N TYR A 118 19.99 4.62 18.71
CA TYR A 118 20.41 5.51 17.64
C TYR A 118 20.05 6.97 17.94
N THR A 119 20.98 7.87 17.65
CA THR A 119 20.79 9.31 17.85
C THR A 119 20.28 9.97 16.58
N VAL A 120 19.24 10.78 16.71
CA VAL A 120 18.68 11.60 15.63
C VAL A 120 19.05 13.06 15.90
N ASN A 121 19.90 13.62 15.03
CA ASN A 121 20.34 15.00 15.14
C ASN A 121 19.36 15.99 14.46
N GLU A 122 19.68 17.27 14.56
CA GLU A 122 18.81 18.36 14.12
C GLU A 122 18.50 18.38 12.61
N LYS A 123 19.35 17.73 11.82
CA LYS A 123 19.33 17.66 10.36
C LYS A 123 18.85 16.32 9.82
N GLN A 124 18.52 15.39 10.70
CA GLN A 124 18.20 14.02 10.32
C GLN A 124 16.70 13.73 10.33
N SER A 125 16.32 12.91 9.35
CA SER A 125 15.02 12.26 9.23
C SER A 125 15.24 10.75 9.27
N VAL A 126 14.30 9.99 9.86
CA VAL A 126 14.48 8.54 10.06
C VAL A 126 13.49 7.77 9.22
N TRP A 127 14.03 6.82 8.45
CA TRP A 127 13.28 5.81 7.73
C TRP A 127 13.53 4.44 8.38
N PHE A 128 12.45 3.74 8.71
CA PHE A 128 12.50 2.33 9.11
C PHE A 128 12.14 1.46 7.92
N ILE A 129 13.02 0.57 7.53
CA ILE A 129 12.88 -0.34 6.40
C ILE A 129 12.70 -1.75 6.96
N GLY A 130 11.46 -2.25 6.89
CA GLY A 130 11.13 -3.60 7.30
C GLY A 130 11.25 -4.55 6.13
N SER A 131 12.09 -5.56 6.25
CA SER A 131 12.24 -6.65 5.29
C SER A 131 11.42 -7.85 5.73
N GLN A 132 10.55 -8.37 4.86
CA GLN A 132 9.73 -9.54 5.20
C GLN A 132 10.60 -10.79 5.28
N SER A 133 10.54 -11.49 6.41
CA SER A 133 11.07 -12.84 6.54
C SER A 133 10.02 -13.81 6.01
N ALA A 134 10.36 -14.62 5.01
CA ALA A 134 9.47 -15.69 4.61
C ALA A 134 9.50 -16.77 5.69
N ARG A 135 8.42 -16.88 6.44
CA ARG A 135 8.15 -18.13 7.15
C ARG A 135 7.53 -19.07 6.15
N LEU A 136 8.28 -20.08 5.73
CA LEU A 136 7.66 -21.35 5.40
C LEU A 136 6.99 -21.80 6.70
N SER A 137 5.69 -21.56 6.82
CA SER A 137 4.93 -22.17 7.90
C SER A 137 5.07 -23.66 7.64
N PRO A 138 5.78 -24.44 8.47
CA PRO A 138 5.81 -25.86 8.26
C PRO A 138 4.34 -26.27 8.31
N ILE A 139 3.85 -26.85 7.22
CA ILE A 139 2.52 -27.47 7.21
C ILE A 139 2.69 -28.74 8.04
N LEU A 140 2.89 -28.56 9.36
CA LEU A 140 2.75 -29.58 10.39
C LEU A 140 1.25 -29.74 10.63
N GLY A 141 0.56 -30.11 9.56
CA GLY A 141 -0.88 -30.32 9.46
C GLY A 141 -1.21 -31.79 9.29
N GLY A 142 -0.49 -32.67 9.99
CA GLY A 142 -1.00 -33.98 10.35
C GLY A 142 -1.52 -33.92 11.78
N THR A 143 -2.61 -33.19 12.04
CA THR A 143 -3.36 -33.40 13.28
C THR A 143 -3.80 -34.87 13.25
N PRO A 144 -3.45 -35.72 14.23
CA PRO A 144 -3.88 -37.11 14.22
C PRO A 144 -5.40 -37.14 14.41
N ILE A 145 -6.14 -37.17 13.31
CA ILE A 145 -7.58 -37.41 13.31
C ILE A 145 -7.75 -38.91 13.57
N GLY A 146 -7.93 -39.27 14.84
CA GLY A 146 -8.50 -40.54 15.27
C GLY A 146 -7.64 -41.79 14.99
N GLY A 147 -6.63 -42.05 15.83
CA GLY A 147 -6.14 -43.40 16.17
C GLY A 147 -5.57 -44.29 15.07
N GLY A 148 -5.63 -43.89 13.80
CA GLY A 148 -5.04 -44.60 12.68
C GLY A 148 -3.76 -43.91 12.24
N THR A 149 -2.64 -44.62 12.29
CA THR A 149 -1.42 -44.26 11.57
C THR A 149 -1.74 -44.25 10.07
N ILE A 150 -2.14 -43.11 9.53
CA ILE A 150 -2.14 -42.91 8.08
C ILE A 150 -0.66 -42.82 7.67
N PRO A 151 -0.14 -43.74 6.85
CA PRO A 151 1.20 -43.59 6.30
C PRO A 151 1.17 -42.30 5.48
N LEU A 152 1.96 -41.30 5.91
CA LEU A 152 2.24 -40.11 5.11
C LEU A 152 2.96 -40.60 3.85
N THR A 153 2.21 -40.90 2.80
CA THR A 153 2.78 -41.04 1.47
C THR A 153 3.34 -39.66 1.09
N PRO A 154 4.63 -39.53 0.79
CA PRO A 154 5.26 -38.26 0.44
C PRO A 154 4.79 -37.85 -0.95
N SER A 155 3.58 -37.32 -1.03
CA SER A 155 2.95 -36.89 -2.26
C SER A 155 2.04 -35.72 -1.97
N THR A 156 2.64 -34.60 -1.63
CA THR A 156 2.04 -33.29 -1.89
C THR A 156 3.15 -32.41 -2.43
N SER A 157 3.10 -32.21 -3.76
CA SER A 157 3.81 -31.13 -4.42
C SER A 157 3.38 -29.84 -3.73
N ILE A 158 4.21 -29.32 -2.83
CA ILE A 158 4.02 -28.00 -2.26
C ILE A 158 4.33 -27.06 -3.42
N THR A 159 3.29 -26.43 -3.97
CA THR A 159 3.49 -25.43 -5.01
C THR A 159 4.41 -24.38 -4.41
N PRO A 160 5.58 -24.09 -5.01
CA PRO A 160 6.49 -23.07 -4.50
C PRO A 160 5.71 -21.77 -4.46
N VAL A 161 5.37 -21.31 -3.26
CA VAL A 161 4.75 -20.01 -3.08
C VAL A 161 5.80 -19.02 -3.54
N ASN A 162 5.49 -18.21 -4.54
CA ASN A 162 6.37 -17.13 -4.95
C ASN A 162 6.44 -16.14 -3.79
N LEU A 163 7.48 -16.28 -2.98
CA LEU A 163 7.72 -15.49 -1.78
C LEU A 163 8.57 -14.29 -2.15
N ASN A 164 8.14 -13.48 -3.13
CA ASN A 164 8.74 -12.15 -3.34
C ASN A 164 8.63 -11.40 -2.01
N PRO A 165 9.73 -11.23 -1.24
CA PRO A 165 9.63 -10.69 0.10
C PRO A 165 9.19 -9.25 0.00
N ALA A 166 8.22 -8.84 0.80
CA ALA A 166 7.74 -7.47 0.82
C ALA A 166 8.64 -6.58 1.68
N ILE A 167 8.95 -5.38 1.20
CA ILE A 167 9.57 -4.31 1.97
C ILE A 167 8.50 -3.33 2.39
N VAL A 168 8.47 -3.00 3.69
CA VAL A 168 7.68 -1.90 4.24
C VAL A 168 8.62 -0.76 4.59
N LYS A 169 8.22 0.49 4.28
CA LYS A 169 8.97 1.67 4.70
C LYS A 169 8.10 2.57 5.56
N TYR A 170 8.53 2.76 6.80
CA TYR A 170 7.93 3.69 7.73
C TYR A 170 8.78 4.95 7.81
N LYS A 171 8.13 6.11 7.88
CA LYS A 171 8.78 7.38 8.17
C LYS A 171 8.47 7.81 9.60
N MET A 172 9.48 8.30 10.30
CA MET A 172 9.29 8.93 11.60
C MET A 172 8.72 10.34 11.42
N MET A 173 7.51 10.58 11.93
CA MET A 173 6.77 11.84 11.71
C MET A 173 7.06 12.90 12.79
N VAL A 174 7.37 12.48 14.02
CA VAL A 174 7.60 13.40 15.13
C VAL A 174 9.09 13.69 15.27
N LYS A 175 9.49 14.87 14.78
CA LYS A 175 10.88 15.36 14.61
C LYS A 175 11.67 15.65 15.90
N GLY A 176 11.28 15.04 17.02
CA GLY A 176 12.03 15.14 18.27
C GLY A 176 13.49 14.74 18.06
N LYS A 177 14.39 15.38 18.79
CA LYS A 177 15.83 15.06 18.78
C LYS A 177 16.15 14.22 19.99
N GLY A 178 17.12 13.34 19.86
CA GLY A 178 17.55 12.50 20.96
C GLY A 178 17.95 11.10 20.51
N THR A 179 18.10 10.23 21.51
CA THR A 179 18.46 8.83 21.34
C THR A 179 17.20 7.98 21.43
N TYR A 180 16.96 7.16 20.42
CA TYR A 180 15.80 6.27 20.28
C TYR A 180 16.26 4.81 20.24
N GLY A 181 15.32 3.86 20.28
CA GLY A 181 15.62 2.42 20.31
C GLY A 181 15.83 1.90 21.74
N GLN A 182 16.58 0.82 21.91
CA GLN A 182 16.83 0.20 23.21
C GLN A 182 17.46 1.17 24.21
N GLY A 183 16.83 1.36 25.37
CA GLY A 183 17.30 2.29 26.40
C GLY A 183 17.13 3.78 26.07
N GLY A 184 16.60 4.12 24.89
CA GLY A 184 16.28 5.48 24.46
C GLY A 184 14.80 5.84 24.58
N ILE A 185 14.42 6.94 23.95
CA ILE A 185 13.04 7.37 23.78
C ILE A 185 12.29 6.33 22.95
N GLN A 186 11.17 5.85 23.49
CA GLN A 186 10.31 4.88 22.82
C GLN A 186 9.32 5.59 21.90
N LEU A 187 9.22 5.12 20.66
CA LEU A 187 8.25 5.61 19.70
C LEU A 187 6.86 5.03 20.01
N THR A 188 5.83 5.81 19.70
CA THR A 188 4.42 5.38 19.71
C THR A 188 3.91 5.25 18.28
N SER A 189 2.71 4.68 18.08
CA SER A 189 2.11 4.59 16.73
C SER A 189 1.88 5.96 16.10
N ALA A 190 1.70 7.03 16.90
CA ALA A 190 1.57 8.39 16.40
C ALA A 190 2.91 8.98 15.89
N HIS A 191 4.04 8.32 16.16
CA HIS A 191 5.36 8.81 15.78
C HIS A 191 5.88 8.23 14.46
N ILE A 192 5.20 7.22 13.90
CA ILE A 192 5.59 6.57 12.65
C ILE A 192 4.41 6.50 11.69
N GLU A 193 4.69 6.59 10.40
CA GLU A 193 3.70 6.45 9.34
C GLU A 193 4.19 5.45 8.29
N LEU A 194 3.34 4.50 7.91
CA LEU A 194 3.64 3.61 6.80
C LEU A 194 3.53 4.40 5.50
N MET A 195 4.65 4.58 4.81
CA MET A 195 4.67 5.33 3.56
C MET A 195 4.31 4.45 2.37
N TYR A 196 4.83 3.21 2.34
CA TYR A 196 4.46 2.23 1.32
C TYR A 196 4.91 0.80 1.69
N THR A 197 4.33 -0.15 0.95
CA THR A 197 4.71 -1.57 0.93
C THR A 197 4.99 -1.94 -0.52
N ASN A 198 6.19 -2.44 -0.82
CA ASN A 198 6.59 -2.88 -2.15
C ASN A 198 7.10 -4.33 -2.09
N GLN A 199 7.20 -4.99 -3.25
CA GLN A 199 8.06 -6.18 -3.35
C GLN A 199 9.52 -5.73 -3.31
N ALA A 200 10.36 -6.49 -2.61
CA ALA A 200 11.80 -6.24 -2.55
C ALA A 200 12.39 -6.35 -3.95
N THR A 201 13.16 -5.33 -4.34
CA THR A 201 14.00 -5.43 -5.53
C THR A 201 15.23 -6.29 -5.25
N ASN A 202 15.83 -6.88 -6.30
CA ASN A 202 17.10 -7.61 -6.15
C ASN A 202 18.17 -6.72 -5.51
N GLN A 203 18.25 -5.45 -5.92
CA GLN A 203 19.21 -4.50 -5.33
C GLN A 203 18.93 -4.24 -3.85
N GLU A 204 17.67 -4.09 -3.43
CA GLU A 204 17.36 -3.88 -2.00
C GLU A 204 17.68 -5.11 -1.15
N MET A 205 17.51 -6.32 -1.67
CA MET A 205 17.95 -7.54 -0.98
C MET A 205 19.49 -7.61 -0.91
N GLU A 206 20.19 -7.17 -1.95
CA GLU A 206 21.66 -7.18 -1.99
C GLU A 206 22.29 -6.07 -1.13
N ASP A 207 21.64 -4.92 -1.01
CA ASP A 207 22.08 -3.78 -0.20
C ASP A 207 21.78 -3.97 1.30
N ASP A 208 20.99 -4.99 1.65
CA ASP A 208 20.69 -5.32 3.04
C ASP A 208 21.97 -5.80 3.73
N PRO A 209 22.42 -5.12 4.81
CA PRO A 209 23.70 -5.43 5.45
C PRO A 209 23.75 -6.80 6.12
N GLU A 210 22.60 -7.44 6.33
CA GLU A 210 22.49 -8.80 6.87
C GLU A 210 22.50 -9.87 5.76
N THR A 211 22.54 -9.48 4.48
CA THR A 211 22.54 -10.46 3.38
C THR A 211 23.87 -11.19 3.26
N ASP A 212 23.80 -12.51 3.28
CA ASP A 212 24.92 -13.39 3.00
C ASP A 212 24.96 -13.79 1.52
N PHE A 213 26.18 -13.90 0.98
CA PHE A 213 26.43 -14.22 -0.42
C PHE A 213 27.21 -15.52 -0.56
N ILE A 214 26.58 -16.54 -1.15
CA ILE A 214 27.24 -17.81 -1.45
C ILE A 214 27.59 -17.85 -2.93
N THR A 215 28.87 -17.93 -3.24
CA THR A 215 29.34 -18.03 -4.62
C THR A 215 29.31 -19.46 -5.14
N PHE A 216 28.91 -19.66 -6.40
CA PHE A 216 28.89 -20.98 -7.02
C PHE A 216 29.33 -20.98 -8.49
N THR A 217 29.65 -22.17 -8.99
CA THR A 217 29.85 -22.43 -10.42
C THR A 217 29.28 -23.80 -10.72
N LEU A 218 28.35 -23.86 -11.68
CA LEU A 218 27.68 -25.11 -12.07
C LEU A 218 28.44 -25.77 -13.22
N ALA A 219 28.69 -27.08 -13.10
CA ALA A 219 29.12 -27.90 -14.23
C ALA A 219 28.01 -28.00 -15.29
N ALA A 220 28.35 -28.50 -16.47
CA ALA A 220 27.36 -28.75 -17.51
C ALA A 220 26.25 -29.68 -17.00
N ASN A 221 25.00 -29.27 -17.17
CA ASN A 221 23.79 -29.97 -16.70
C ASN A 221 23.65 -30.13 -15.17
N GLN A 222 24.50 -29.49 -14.37
CA GLN A 222 24.35 -29.47 -12.91
C GLN A 222 23.35 -28.39 -12.50
N THR A 223 22.37 -28.74 -11.65
CA THR A 223 21.45 -27.77 -11.06
C THR A 223 22.04 -27.15 -9.78
N ILE A 224 21.52 -25.99 -9.34
CA ILE A 224 21.94 -25.37 -8.07
C ILE A 224 21.73 -26.30 -6.86
N VAL A 225 20.64 -27.07 -6.87
CA VAL A 225 20.33 -28.07 -5.83
C VAL A 225 21.40 -29.16 -5.78
N GLN A 226 21.73 -29.75 -6.93
CA GLN A 226 22.79 -30.76 -7.02
C GLN A 226 24.15 -30.18 -6.60
N TRP A 227 24.42 -28.93 -6.96
CA TRP A 227 25.65 -28.24 -6.59
C TRP A 227 25.78 -28.09 -5.08
N LEU A 228 24.73 -27.65 -4.38
CA LEU A 228 24.74 -27.43 -2.93
C LEU A 228 24.84 -28.77 -2.18
N ASN A 229 24.04 -29.75 -2.59
CA ASN A 229 23.98 -31.07 -1.94
C ASN A 229 25.27 -31.89 -2.07
N THR A 230 26.12 -31.58 -3.04
CA THR A 230 27.43 -32.25 -3.25
C THR A 230 28.60 -31.52 -2.60
N ARG A 231 28.38 -30.40 -1.90
CA ARG A 231 29.47 -29.64 -1.26
C ARG A 231 30.11 -30.45 -0.13
N SER A 232 31.43 -30.36 -0.05
CA SER A 232 32.27 -30.88 1.03
C SER A 232 33.49 -29.95 1.18
N PRO A 233 33.64 -29.20 2.28
CA PRO A 233 32.77 -29.20 3.45
C PRO A 233 31.35 -28.71 3.13
N ALA A 234 30.38 -29.12 3.95
CA ALA A 234 29.02 -28.61 3.88
C ALA A 234 29.00 -27.10 4.19
N ILE A 235 28.03 -26.39 3.61
CA ILE A 235 27.89 -24.93 3.68
C ILE A 235 26.80 -24.57 4.69
N ALA A 236 27.09 -23.62 5.57
CA ALA A 236 26.06 -23.02 6.43
C ALA A 236 25.27 -22.00 5.61
N VAL A 237 23.94 -22.08 5.69
CA VAL A 237 22.99 -21.16 5.06
C VAL A 237 22.19 -20.52 6.19
N GLN A 238 22.21 -19.19 6.27
CA GLN A 238 21.52 -18.46 7.34
C GLN A 238 20.00 -18.50 7.16
N PRO A 239 19.22 -18.51 8.25
CA PRO A 239 17.77 -18.43 8.18
C PRO A 239 17.31 -17.02 7.77
N GLN A 240 16.15 -16.92 7.11
CA GLN A 240 15.64 -15.65 6.56
C GLN A 240 15.25 -14.57 7.59
N ASP A 241 15.12 -14.94 8.86
CA ASP A 241 14.91 -14.00 9.96
C ASP A 241 16.21 -13.38 10.48
N GLU A 242 17.37 -13.92 10.09
CA GLU A 242 18.70 -13.36 10.36
C GLU A 242 19.26 -12.58 9.16
N GLY A 243 18.72 -12.79 7.95
CA GLY A 243 19.15 -12.10 6.74
C GLY A 243 18.80 -12.88 5.48
N TYR A 244 18.92 -12.25 4.29
CA TYR A 244 18.78 -13.00 3.04
C TYR A 244 20.02 -13.86 2.78
N THR A 245 19.87 -15.04 2.20
CA THR A 245 21.01 -15.74 1.57
C THR A 245 20.82 -15.70 0.07
N ILE A 246 21.77 -15.07 -0.64
CA ILE A 246 21.74 -15.00 -2.10
C ILE A 246 22.89 -15.84 -2.67
N PHE A 247 22.52 -16.85 -3.45
CA PHE A 247 23.46 -17.65 -4.22
C PHE A 247 23.76 -16.94 -5.54
N LYS A 248 25.02 -16.58 -5.78
CA LYS A 248 25.46 -15.94 -7.03
C LYS A 248 26.55 -16.77 -7.72
N GLY A 249 26.40 -17.00 -9.01
CA GLY A 249 27.36 -17.85 -9.71
C GLY A 249 27.23 -17.82 -11.21
N TYR A 250 27.90 -18.77 -11.86
CA TYR A 250 27.85 -18.94 -13.31
C TYR A 250 27.51 -20.38 -13.67
N ASN A 251 26.82 -20.58 -14.78
CA ASN A 251 26.70 -21.90 -15.39
C ASN A 251 27.89 -22.23 -16.30
N ALA A 252 27.87 -23.42 -16.92
CA ALA A 252 28.92 -23.88 -17.82
C ALA A 252 29.08 -23.01 -19.09
N GLN A 253 28.09 -22.17 -19.42
CA GLN A 253 28.11 -21.22 -20.54
C GLN A 253 28.56 -19.81 -20.11
N ALA A 254 29.02 -19.64 -18.86
CA ALA A 254 29.39 -18.35 -18.27
C ALA A 254 28.23 -17.35 -18.15
N GLU A 255 26.98 -17.83 -18.14
CA GLU A 255 25.82 -16.99 -17.87
C GLU A 255 25.71 -16.79 -16.35
N ALA A 256 25.53 -15.53 -15.92
CA ALA A 256 25.38 -15.19 -14.52
C ALA A 256 24.01 -15.65 -14.00
N LEU A 257 24.02 -16.31 -12.84
CA LEU A 257 22.85 -16.84 -12.17
C LEU A 257 22.76 -16.27 -10.75
N SER A 258 21.54 -15.96 -10.31
CA SER A 258 21.25 -15.47 -8.96
C SER A 258 20.00 -16.17 -8.42
N TYR A 259 20.10 -16.70 -7.20
CA TYR A 259 19.00 -17.36 -6.51
C TYR A 259 18.88 -16.84 -5.08
N LEU A 260 17.66 -16.49 -4.68
CA LEU A 260 17.31 -16.26 -3.28
C LEU A 260 17.03 -17.60 -2.62
N TRP A 261 17.67 -17.85 -1.48
CA TRP A 261 17.32 -18.96 -0.61
C TRP A 261 16.02 -18.68 0.11
N VAL A 262 15.00 -19.52 -0.11
CA VAL A 262 13.69 -19.46 0.57
C VAL A 262 13.42 -20.67 1.46
N GLY A 263 14.38 -21.61 1.53
CA GLY A 263 14.32 -22.79 2.41
C GLY A 263 14.64 -22.46 3.87
N GLU A 264 14.67 -23.49 4.72
CA GLU A 264 15.07 -23.36 6.13
C GLU A 264 16.58 -23.10 6.26
N GLY A 265 16.99 -22.29 7.24
CA GLY A 265 18.41 -22.13 7.57
C GLY A 265 19.02 -23.42 8.12
N GLY A 266 20.33 -23.64 7.92
CA GLY A 266 20.99 -24.86 8.36
C GLY A 266 22.33 -25.13 7.66
N THR A 267 22.87 -26.33 7.84
CA THR A 267 24.09 -26.77 7.13
C THR A 267 23.70 -27.75 6.02
N TYR A 268 24.14 -27.46 4.79
CA TYR A 268 23.76 -28.19 3.57
C TYR A 268 24.98 -28.74 2.82
N GLY A 269 24.90 -29.97 2.35
CA GLY A 269 25.98 -30.64 1.62
C GLY A 269 26.12 -32.12 1.95
N THR A 270 27.27 -32.71 1.65
CA THR A 270 27.50 -34.14 1.83
C THR A 270 27.41 -34.52 3.32
N GLY A 271 26.51 -35.46 3.64
CA GLY A 271 26.29 -35.95 5.01
C GLY A 271 25.52 -34.99 5.92
N GLN A 272 24.93 -33.92 5.37
CA GLN A 272 24.15 -32.91 6.10
C GLN A 272 22.76 -32.74 5.46
N GLY A 273 22.06 -31.64 5.78
CA GLY A 273 20.79 -31.27 5.16
C GLY A 273 20.87 -31.26 3.64
N GLN A 274 19.78 -31.63 2.99
CA GLN A 274 19.67 -31.66 1.54
C GLN A 274 18.67 -30.60 1.10
N ALA A 275 19.11 -29.70 0.22
CA ALA A 275 18.24 -28.73 -0.41
C ALA A 275 17.34 -29.40 -1.47
N ALA A 276 16.20 -28.78 -1.72
CA ALA A 276 15.25 -29.10 -2.77
C ALA A 276 15.11 -27.91 -3.73
N THR A 277 14.50 -28.12 -4.90
CA THR A 277 14.26 -27.04 -5.86
C THR A 277 13.39 -25.92 -5.28
N ALA A 278 12.46 -26.26 -4.38
CA ALA A 278 11.59 -25.29 -3.73
C ALA A 278 12.32 -24.32 -2.78
N ASP A 279 13.56 -24.66 -2.37
CA ASP A 279 14.36 -23.81 -1.50
C ASP A 279 15.06 -22.66 -2.25
N PHE A 280 14.97 -22.66 -3.59
CA PHE A 280 15.60 -21.65 -4.43
C PHE A 280 14.56 -20.90 -5.25
N GLN A 281 14.54 -19.59 -5.09
CA GLN A 281 13.80 -18.68 -5.96
C GLN A 281 14.79 -18.00 -6.92
N ALA A 282 14.63 -18.20 -8.22
CA ALA A 282 15.46 -17.51 -9.21
C ALA A 282 15.22 -15.99 -9.14
N LEU A 283 16.29 -15.23 -8.89
CA LEU A 283 16.27 -13.78 -8.98
C LEU A 283 16.55 -13.43 -10.44
N GLN A 284 15.50 -13.52 -11.26
CA GLN A 284 15.62 -13.04 -12.64
C GLN A 284 15.86 -11.52 -12.60
N GLY A 285 16.75 -11.02 -13.45
CA GLY A 285 17.06 -9.60 -13.59
C GLY A 285 15.90 -8.74 -14.09
N THR A 286 14.67 -9.25 -14.07
CA THR A 286 13.47 -8.46 -14.32
C THR A 286 13.35 -7.43 -13.22
N THR A 287 13.64 -6.18 -13.56
CA THR A 287 13.32 -5.04 -12.70
C THR A 287 11.85 -5.19 -12.28
N PRO A 288 11.54 -5.34 -10.98
CA PRO A 288 10.17 -5.45 -10.56
C PRO A 288 9.43 -4.21 -11.08
N ALA A 289 8.29 -4.43 -11.74
CA ALA A 289 7.45 -3.32 -12.15
C ALA A 289 7.15 -2.49 -10.90
N PRO A 290 7.28 -1.15 -10.95
CA PRO A 290 7.00 -0.30 -9.80
C PRO A 290 5.62 -0.70 -9.26
N PHE A 291 5.58 -1.07 -7.98
CA PHE A 291 4.31 -1.38 -7.33
C PHE A 291 3.49 -0.09 -7.31
N MET A 292 2.47 -0.03 -8.15
CA MET A 292 1.52 1.07 -8.14
C MET A 292 0.41 0.66 -7.16
N PRO A 293 0.31 1.28 -5.97
CA PRO A 293 -0.72 0.93 -5.01
C PRO A 293 -2.08 1.08 -5.68
N THR A 294 -2.96 0.10 -5.45
CA THR A 294 -4.34 0.22 -5.91
C THR A 294 -5.00 1.38 -5.15
N PHE A 295 -5.97 2.04 -5.80
CA PHE A 295 -6.75 3.11 -5.18
C PHE A 295 -7.32 2.69 -3.80
N HIS A 296 -7.73 1.41 -3.68
CA HIS A 296 -8.20 0.85 -2.41
C HIS A 296 -7.12 0.81 -1.32
N GLN A 297 -5.89 0.38 -1.66
CA GLN A 297 -4.75 0.38 -0.74
C GLN A 297 -4.38 1.81 -0.32
N THR A 298 -4.46 2.78 -1.23
CA THR A 298 -4.23 4.20 -0.91
C THR A 298 -5.27 4.74 0.07
N LEU A 299 -6.53 4.33 -0.07
CA LEU A 299 -7.62 4.72 0.84
C LEU A 299 -7.56 4.03 2.22
N GLN A 300 -6.99 2.81 2.30
CA GLN A 300 -6.86 2.08 3.56
C GLN A 300 -5.67 2.55 4.42
N GLN A 301 -4.65 3.16 3.81
CA GLN A 301 -3.43 3.55 4.53
C GLN A 301 -3.63 4.73 5.50
N ASN A 302 -4.73 5.49 5.40
CA ASN A 302 -4.97 6.58 6.34
C ASN A 302 -6.46 6.79 6.65
N PRO A 303 -6.99 6.27 7.78
CA PRO A 303 -8.37 6.56 8.20
C PRO A 303 -8.60 8.05 8.54
N LEU A 304 -7.54 8.88 8.53
CA LEU A 304 -7.61 10.32 8.78
C LEU A 304 -7.75 11.18 7.51
N THR A 305 -7.88 10.61 6.31
CA THR A 305 -8.33 11.41 5.16
C THR A 305 -9.79 11.79 5.36
N THR A 306 -10.02 12.88 6.08
CA THR A 306 -11.34 13.51 6.31
C THR A 306 -11.93 14.09 5.02
N HIS A 307 -11.14 14.13 3.95
CA HIS A 307 -11.54 14.61 2.63
C HIS A 307 -11.45 13.48 1.62
N SER A 308 -12.61 13.06 1.11
CA SER A 308 -12.73 12.24 -0.09
C SER A 308 -11.97 12.90 -1.25
N PRO A 309 -11.08 12.21 -1.97
CA PRO A 309 -10.49 12.73 -3.19
C PRO A 309 -11.57 13.29 -4.12
N GLN A 310 -11.38 14.53 -4.57
CA GLN A 310 -12.31 15.25 -5.43
C GLN A 310 -11.70 15.41 -6.83
N PHE A 311 -12.45 15.04 -7.85
CA PHE A 311 -12.15 15.28 -9.26
C PHE A 311 -13.14 16.32 -9.76
N TYR A 312 -12.63 17.41 -10.33
CA TYR A 312 -13.45 18.44 -10.94
C TYR A 312 -13.29 18.35 -12.45
N ASP A 313 -14.41 18.14 -13.15
CA ASP A 313 -14.47 18.27 -14.60
C ASP A 313 -14.88 19.71 -14.91
N GLU A 314 -13.92 20.49 -15.40
CA GLU A 314 -14.12 21.91 -15.75
C GLU A 314 -15.10 22.09 -16.91
N ASN A 315 -15.16 21.13 -17.85
CA ASN A 315 -16.03 21.23 -19.02
C ASN A 315 -17.48 20.92 -18.66
N ALA A 316 -17.68 19.91 -17.81
CA ALA A 316 -19.01 19.53 -17.34
C ALA A 316 -19.47 20.31 -16.09
N ASN A 317 -18.59 21.13 -15.50
CA ASN A 317 -18.78 21.77 -14.20
C ASN A 317 -19.28 20.77 -13.13
N MET A 318 -18.65 19.59 -13.11
CA MET A 318 -19.06 18.45 -12.30
C MET A 318 -17.99 18.12 -11.25
N LEU A 319 -18.43 17.84 -10.02
CA LEU A 319 -17.53 17.45 -8.92
C LEU A 319 -17.80 16.00 -8.53
N MET A 320 -16.82 15.12 -8.75
CA MET A 320 -16.84 13.74 -8.26
C MET A 320 -16.01 13.63 -6.99
N ALA A 321 -16.57 13.14 -5.89
CA ALA A 321 -15.86 12.85 -4.65
C ALA A 321 -15.90 11.35 -4.37
N LEU A 322 -14.74 10.73 -4.10
CA LEU A 322 -14.61 9.31 -3.80
C LEU A 322 -14.40 9.10 -2.29
N GLY A 323 -15.37 8.51 -1.60
CA GLY A 323 -15.29 8.10 -0.20
C GLY A 323 -15.16 6.58 -0.06
N ALA A 324 -14.89 6.12 1.16
CA ALA A 324 -14.84 4.69 1.50
C ALA A 324 -16.22 4.03 1.25
N GLY A 325 -16.41 3.49 0.05
CA GLY A 325 -17.66 2.85 -0.38
C GLY A 325 -18.71 3.79 -0.96
N ILE A 326 -18.39 5.06 -1.25
CA ILE A 326 -19.36 6.00 -1.85
C ILE A 326 -18.68 6.84 -2.93
N ILE A 327 -19.18 6.82 -4.17
CA ILE A 327 -18.88 7.83 -5.19
C ILE A 327 -20.00 8.87 -5.13
N LYS A 328 -19.64 10.13 -4.95
CA LYS A 328 -20.58 11.25 -4.95
C LYS A 328 -20.32 12.11 -6.17
N ILE A 329 -21.28 12.26 -7.06
CA ILE A 329 -21.17 13.13 -8.24
C ILE A 329 -22.13 14.29 -8.07
N ARG A 330 -21.63 15.53 -8.02
CA ARG A 330 -22.44 16.75 -7.98
C ARG A 330 -22.44 17.41 -9.36
N TYR A 331 -23.64 17.56 -9.92
CA TYR A 331 -23.90 18.22 -11.19
C TYR A 331 -24.01 19.75 -11.03
N PRO A 332 -23.90 20.52 -12.13
CA PRO A 332 -24.02 21.99 -12.12
C PRO A 332 -25.33 22.52 -11.51
N ASN A 333 -26.42 21.76 -11.66
CA ASN A 333 -27.75 22.08 -11.11
C ASN A 333 -27.91 21.76 -9.61
N ALA A 334 -26.80 21.47 -8.92
CA ALA A 334 -26.74 21.04 -7.52
C ALA A 334 -27.35 19.66 -7.21
N GLN A 335 -27.82 18.90 -8.21
CA GLN A 335 -28.18 17.50 -8.01
C GLN A 335 -26.94 16.70 -7.66
N THR A 336 -27.11 15.74 -6.75
CA THR A 336 -26.02 14.87 -6.30
C THR A 336 -26.42 13.41 -6.51
N LEU A 337 -25.67 12.69 -7.34
CA LEU A 337 -25.75 11.24 -7.45
C LEU A 337 -24.83 10.61 -6.39
N TYR A 338 -25.37 9.63 -5.66
CA TYR A 338 -24.63 8.81 -4.73
C TYR A 338 -24.58 7.38 -5.28
N ILE A 339 -23.39 6.87 -5.53
CA ILE A 339 -23.15 5.47 -5.87
C ILE A 339 -22.53 4.85 -4.63
N GLN A 340 -23.32 4.13 -3.83
CA GLN A 340 -22.82 3.42 -2.67
C GLN A 340 -22.37 2.02 -3.11
N GLY A 341 -21.05 1.79 -3.07
CA GLY A 341 -20.51 0.44 -3.17
C GLY A 341 -20.51 -0.19 -1.79
N GLN A 342 -21.36 -1.19 -1.56
CA GLN A 342 -21.06 -2.14 -0.49
C GLN A 342 -19.79 -2.91 -0.87
N ALA A 343 -18.96 -3.26 0.12
CA ALA A 343 -17.87 -4.19 -0.10
C ALA A 343 -18.44 -5.45 -0.78
N PRO A 344 -17.73 -6.04 -1.77
CA PRO A 344 -18.30 -7.07 -2.62
C PRO A 344 -18.85 -8.23 -1.77
N GLN A 345 -20.16 -8.40 -1.83
CA GLN A 345 -20.92 -9.54 -1.34
C GLN A 345 -21.80 -9.96 -2.52
N ASP A 346 -21.17 -10.53 -3.54
CA ASP A 346 -21.68 -11.20 -4.75
C ASP A 346 -22.77 -10.54 -5.62
N ASP A 347 -23.53 -9.57 -5.11
CA ASP A 347 -24.52 -8.77 -5.80
C ASP A 347 -24.32 -7.29 -5.43
N PHE A 348 -24.34 -6.40 -6.43
CA PHE A 348 -24.44 -4.96 -6.19
C PHE A 348 -25.73 -4.42 -6.78
N SER A 349 -26.42 -3.57 -6.03
CA SER A 349 -27.56 -2.81 -6.53
C SER A 349 -27.15 -1.38 -6.77
N VAL A 350 -27.55 -0.82 -7.91
CA VAL A 350 -27.38 0.60 -8.23
C VAL A 350 -28.76 1.22 -8.25
N THR A 351 -29.01 2.17 -7.35
CA THR A 351 -30.22 3.00 -7.40
C THR A 351 -29.97 4.13 -8.37
N ILE A 352 -30.61 4.09 -9.53
CA ILE A 352 -30.62 5.17 -10.51
C ILE A 352 -31.75 6.15 -10.11
N PRO A 353 -31.58 7.48 -10.27
CA PRO A 353 -32.66 8.45 -10.08
C PRO A 353 -33.92 8.09 -10.88
N THR A 354 -35.08 8.63 -10.49
CA THR A 354 -36.33 8.42 -11.24
C THR A 354 -36.13 8.73 -12.72
N LEU A 355 -36.31 7.71 -13.55
CA LEU A 355 -36.20 7.79 -15.01
C LEU A 355 -37.57 8.13 -15.61
N TYR A 356 -37.57 8.92 -16.67
CA TYR A 356 -38.75 9.17 -17.50
C TYR A 356 -38.81 8.15 -18.63
N GLN A 357 -39.99 8.00 -19.23
CA GLN A 357 -40.17 7.17 -20.42
C GLN A 357 -39.21 7.64 -21.53
N ASP A 358 -38.54 6.70 -22.18
CA ASP A 358 -37.50 6.92 -23.21
C ASP A 358 -36.15 7.46 -22.72
N ASP A 359 -35.88 7.49 -21.41
CA ASP A 359 -34.51 7.67 -20.93
C ASP A 359 -33.63 6.49 -21.35
N HIS A 360 -32.42 6.82 -21.83
CA HIS A 360 -31.39 5.86 -22.23
C HIS A 360 -30.17 6.02 -21.34
N PHE A 361 -29.57 4.91 -20.92
CA PHE A 361 -28.26 4.96 -20.28
C PHE A 361 -27.35 3.83 -20.76
N LEU A 362 -26.06 4.16 -20.78
CA LEU A 362 -24.98 3.32 -21.28
C LEU A 362 -24.07 2.97 -20.11
N LEU A 363 -23.89 1.67 -19.87
CA LEU A 363 -22.93 1.15 -18.90
C LEU A 363 -21.76 0.53 -19.68
N ARG A 364 -20.52 0.94 -19.37
CA ARG A 364 -19.32 0.33 -19.95
C ARG A 364 -18.56 -0.44 -18.87
N SER A 365 -18.34 -1.73 -19.12
CA SER A 365 -17.40 -2.52 -18.31
C SER A 365 -15.97 -2.16 -18.72
N GLU A 366 -15.13 -1.70 -17.79
CA GLU A 366 -13.70 -1.47 -18.09
C GLU A 366 -12.94 -2.79 -18.25
N VAL A 367 -13.41 -3.87 -17.62
CA VAL A 367 -12.76 -5.19 -17.65
C VAL A 367 -12.98 -5.88 -18.99
N LYS A 368 -14.22 -5.87 -19.48
CA LYS A 368 -14.61 -6.55 -20.72
C LYS A 368 -14.59 -5.60 -21.94
N ASN A 369 -14.46 -4.29 -21.71
CA ASN A 369 -14.55 -3.25 -22.73
C ASN A 369 -15.84 -3.33 -23.59
N ARG A 370 -16.97 -3.68 -22.96
CA ARG A 370 -18.28 -3.82 -23.62
C ARG A 370 -19.27 -2.78 -23.09
N TRP A 371 -20.19 -2.38 -23.97
CA TRP A 371 -21.29 -1.47 -23.65
C TRP A 371 -22.58 -2.25 -23.46
N VAL A 372 -23.34 -1.89 -22.43
CA VAL A 372 -24.73 -2.33 -22.23
C VAL A 372 -25.59 -1.08 -22.34
N MET A 373 -26.52 -1.08 -23.29
CA MET A 373 -27.52 -0.03 -23.43
C MET A 373 -28.81 -0.50 -22.76
N ILE A 374 -29.33 0.31 -21.84
CA ILE A 374 -30.59 0.04 -21.17
C ILE A 374 -31.58 1.11 -21.60
N ARG A 375 -32.77 0.67 -22.02
CA ARG A 375 -33.90 1.54 -22.39
C ARG A 375 -35.05 1.31 -21.42
N VAL A 376 -35.62 2.41 -20.91
CA VAL A 376 -36.84 2.37 -20.10
C VAL A 376 -38.06 2.40 -21.02
N LEU A 377 -38.83 1.31 -21.05
CA LEU A 377 -39.98 1.18 -21.98
C LEU A 377 -41.32 1.66 -21.40
N SER A 378 -41.45 1.80 -20.08
CA SER A 378 -42.64 2.38 -19.44
C SER A 378 -42.38 2.84 -18.01
N ASP A 379 -43.31 3.61 -17.48
CA ASP A 379 -43.45 4.08 -16.09
C ASP A 379 -43.63 2.96 -15.05
N THR A 380 -43.77 1.72 -15.51
CA THR A 380 -43.79 0.52 -14.66
C THR A 380 -42.43 -0.17 -14.74
N ASN A 381 -41.64 -0.12 -13.66
CA ASN A 381 -40.34 -0.77 -13.33
C ASN A 381 -39.86 -2.00 -14.14
N THR A 382 -39.93 -1.99 -15.47
CA THR A 382 -39.63 -3.12 -16.34
C THR A 382 -38.51 -2.69 -17.27
N LEU A 383 -37.33 -3.25 -17.01
CA LEU A 383 -36.13 -2.98 -17.79
C LEU A 383 -36.16 -3.86 -19.05
N TYR A 384 -35.99 -3.26 -20.23
CA TYR A 384 -35.81 -4.02 -21.46
C TYR A 384 -34.36 -3.89 -21.92
N VAL A 385 -33.69 -5.03 -22.05
CA VAL A 385 -32.34 -5.12 -22.62
C VAL A 385 -32.51 -5.67 -24.05
N PRO A 386 -32.45 -4.82 -25.09
CA PRO A 386 -32.46 -5.34 -26.45
C PRO A 386 -31.20 -6.15 -26.71
N GLU A 387 -31.40 -7.21 -27.47
CA GLU A 387 -30.42 -8.20 -27.91
C GLU A 387 -29.11 -7.56 -28.44
N LEU A 388 -27.99 -7.95 -27.86
CA LEU A 388 -26.63 -7.69 -28.37
C LEU A 388 -25.98 -9.06 -28.59
N ILE A 389 -25.69 -9.34 -29.87
CA ILE A 389 -25.12 -10.60 -30.35
C ILE A 389 -23.86 -10.97 -29.54
N GLY A 390 -23.92 -12.11 -28.83
CA GLY A 390 -22.75 -12.82 -28.30
C GLY A 390 -22.36 -12.54 -26.85
N ALA A 391 -23.19 -12.98 -25.90
CA ALA A 391 -22.80 -13.79 -24.72
C ALA A 391 -23.99 -13.90 -23.73
N GLN A 392 -24.16 -15.08 -23.12
CA GLN A 392 -25.08 -15.32 -22.02
C GLN A 392 -24.66 -14.55 -20.76
N GLU A 393 -25.56 -13.74 -20.21
CA GLU A 393 -25.52 -13.29 -18.81
C GLU A 393 -26.96 -13.05 -18.36
N VAL A 394 -27.39 -13.75 -17.30
CA VAL A 394 -28.70 -13.54 -16.66
C VAL A 394 -28.52 -12.47 -15.59
N VAL A 395 -29.22 -11.36 -15.70
CA VAL A 395 -29.25 -10.29 -14.69
C VAL A 395 -30.58 -10.36 -13.96
N GLN A 396 -30.56 -10.56 -12.64
CA GLN A 396 -31.77 -10.53 -11.81
C GLN A 396 -31.82 -9.20 -11.05
N ILE A 397 -32.89 -8.43 -11.24
CA ILE A 397 -33.14 -7.20 -10.49
C ILE A 397 -34.53 -7.31 -9.86
N GLY A 398 -34.60 -7.23 -8.52
CA GLY A 398 -35.86 -7.01 -7.80
C GLY A 398 -36.81 -8.21 -7.69
N GLY A 399 -36.31 -9.45 -7.61
CA GLY A 399 -37.15 -10.62 -7.27
C GLY A 399 -38.07 -11.13 -8.39
N HIS A 400 -37.83 -10.73 -9.64
CA HIS A 400 -38.57 -11.24 -10.80
C HIS A 400 -37.68 -12.08 -11.73
N ASN A 401 -38.27 -13.11 -12.34
CA ASN A 401 -37.61 -13.96 -13.33
C ASN A 401 -37.75 -13.34 -14.72
N MET A 402 -36.63 -13.21 -15.44
CA MET A 402 -36.65 -12.91 -16.88
C MET A 402 -36.65 -14.23 -17.65
N VAL A 403 -37.59 -14.41 -18.58
CA VAL A 403 -37.62 -15.56 -19.49
C VAL A 403 -36.93 -15.16 -20.80
N TYR A 404 -35.87 -15.86 -21.15
CA TYR A 404 -35.21 -15.79 -22.46
C TYR A 404 -35.71 -16.96 -23.32
N ASN A 405 -36.04 -16.72 -24.59
CA ASN A 405 -36.25 -17.77 -25.57
C ASN A 405 -35.22 -17.58 -26.68
N ASP A 406 -34.26 -18.49 -26.77
CA ASP A 406 -33.64 -18.83 -28.05
C ASP A 406 -33.23 -20.30 -28.06
N LEU A 407 -33.58 -20.99 -29.15
CA LEU A 407 -33.37 -22.41 -29.39
C LEU A 407 -32.25 -22.51 -30.42
N ASP A 408 -31.03 -22.84 -29.99
CA ASP A 408 -30.15 -23.69 -30.79
C ASP A 408 -29.00 -24.34 -29.98
N SER A 409 -28.95 -25.67 -30.11
CA SER A 409 -27.91 -26.66 -29.76
C SER A 409 -27.11 -26.54 -28.45
N LEU A 410 -27.42 -27.43 -27.50
CA LEU A 410 -26.51 -27.87 -26.43
C LEU A 410 -26.57 -29.40 -26.31
N ASP A 411 -25.50 -30.07 -26.74
CA ASP A 411 -25.18 -31.41 -26.25
C ASP A 411 -24.61 -31.29 -24.83
N GLY A 412 -25.26 -31.98 -23.88
CA GLY A 412 -24.60 -32.51 -22.70
C GLY A 412 -24.53 -31.63 -21.45
N PHE A 413 -25.67 -31.24 -20.86
CA PHE A 413 -25.74 -30.92 -19.42
C PHE A 413 -27.07 -31.39 -18.81
N GLY A 414 -27.00 -32.15 -17.71
CA GLY A 414 -28.15 -32.73 -17.02
C GLY A 414 -28.73 -31.78 -15.98
N PHE A 415 -29.96 -31.32 -16.21
CA PHE A 415 -30.79 -30.64 -15.23
C PHE A 415 -31.48 -31.67 -14.33
N ASN A 416 -31.43 -31.49 -13.00
CA ASN A 416 -32.22 -32.28 -12.06
C ASN A 416 -33.54 -31.53 -11.74
N PRO A 417 -34.69 -31.95 -12.30
CA PRO A 417 -35.95 -31.23 -12.17
C PRO A 417 -36.59 -31.32 -10.78
N GLN A 418 -36.06 -32.11 -9.85
CA GLN A 418 -36.60 -32.19 -8.49
C GLN A 418 -35.93 -31.25 -7.49
N THR A 419 -34.70 -30.80 -7.75
CA THR A 419 -33.95 -29.95 -6.80
C THR A 419 -33.69 -28.54 -7.32
N GLY A 420 -33.77 -28.30 -8.63
CA GLY A 420 -33.56 -26.96 -9.21
C GLY A 420 -32.13 -26.41 -9.04
N VAL A 421 -31.16 -27.25 -8.68
CA VAL A 421 -29.76 -26.83 -8.46
C VAL A 421 -28.92 -27.12 -9.70
N ILE A 422 -28.25 -26.08 -10.22
CA ILE A 422 -27.09 -26.19 -11.10
C ILE A 422 -25.86 -25.84 -10.25
N SER A 423 -24.89 -26.75 -10.18
CA SER A 423 -23.66 -26.56 -9.40
C SER A 423 -22.45 -26.42 -10.31
N GLY A 424 -21.67 -25.36 -10.10
CA GLY A 424 -20.29 -25.23 -10.59
C GLY A 424 -20.01 -23.94 -11.35
N PHE A 425 -19.70 -22.86 -10.65
CA PHE A 425 -18.96 -21.72 -11.22
C PHE A 425 -18.09 -21.05 -10.15
N ASP A 426 -16.80 -20.93 -10.44
CA ASP A 426 -15.87 -20.01 -9.77
C ASP A 426 -15.83 -18.70 -10.57
N PHE A 427 -16.00 -17.54 -9.92
CA PHE A 427 -15.83 -16.23 -10.53
C PHE A 427 -14.68 -15.45 -9.89
N TYR A 428 -13.74 -14.99 -10.73
CA TYR A 428 -12.74 -13.97 -10.37
C TYR A 428 -13.36 -12.57 -10.51
N ALA A 429 -13.46 -11.84 -9.40
CA ALA A 429 -14.08 -10.51 -9.34
C ALA A 429 -13.04 -9.37 -9.35
N GLY A 430 -13.26 -8.41 -10.25
CA GLY A 430 -12.55 -7.13 -10.27
C GLY A 430 -13.17 -6.21 -11.31
N PHE A 431 -14.29 -5.54 -10.98
CA PHE A 431 -14.98 -4.63 -11.89
C PHE A 431 -14.63 -3.16 -11.60
N LYS A 432 -14.34 -2.40 -12.66
CA LYS A 432 -14.39 -0.94 -12.68
C LYS A 432 -15.37 -0.52 -13.78
N TYR A 433 -16.12 0.56 -13.52
CA TYR A 433 -17.06 1.13 -14.46
C TYR A 433 -16.75 2.61 -14.67
N ASN A 434 -16.88 3.06 -15.91
CA ASN A 434 -16.93 4.46 -16.29
C ASN A 434 -18.35 4.74 -16.79
N ILE A 435 -19.06 5.66 -16.14
CA ILE A 435 -20.43 6.03 -16.50
C ILE A 435 -20.33 7.32 -17.31
N ASN A 436 -20.67 7.26 -18.60
CA ASN A 436 -20.79 8.43 -19.46
C ASN A 436 -22.28 8.67 -19.72
N PHE A 437 -22.75 9.87 -19.38
CA PHE A 437 -24.08 10.34 -19.78
C PHE A 437 -23.95 11.06 -21.13
N LEU A 438 -24.60 10.53 -22.15
CA LEU A 438 -24.95 11.28 -23.36
C LEU A 438 -26.40 11.73 -23.16
N LEU A 439 -26.59 13.03 -22.95
CA LEU A 439 -27.91 13.68 -22.99
C LEU A 439 -28.26 14.04 -24.43
#